data_AF-A0A7S1AF68-F1
#
_entry.id   AF-A0A7S1AF68-F1
#
_cell.length_a   1.000
_cell.length_b   1.000
_cell.length_c   1.000
_cell.angle_alpha   90.00
_cell.angle_beta   90.00
_cell.angle_gamma   90.00
#
_symmetry.space_group_name_H-M   'P 1'
#
loop_
_entity.id
_entity.type
_entity.pdbx_description
1 polymer ?
#
loop_
_entity_poly.entity_id
_entity_poly.type
_entity_poly.pdbx_seq_one_letter_code
_entity_poly.pdbx_strand_id
1 'polypeptide(L)'
;ARSVVFWARGQILLCPLAHVCRSCWQSFLNDMDDNCERNESLIFHLAADLQTVLERRPKVGCCVTSRFGFTKKVWRTAENATLHWQSFVEKHGYREDDDEYQKLEFSVFRLIHESDNDKVELEDTESEEMSEVAWNRWIELALPIIPVGCFLWSAAVLIAVLLPMLELAGDASAKVAYIPLFLGVCVQVAVIEYMFRLVTRSTVEGRPFIRFISQDGKYMCLMGVGFATLDFMGKFTRAMFVGEAVRCSFLEPHCAVDERWVDFLAKRHSIFLPLVQCLGFGGFSVLLWVIGPVIIQGGIMLMHLRVFLKKLMRSNARQAGTSMGMSEVFDDLGAVANWAMLKPIGKLFSCAAVPLELVDENDAFRIWDKIKTDSLETLADLLPDSMFQSLLMTLHLMLSYHPWVGTFFPPFTLINKLFSIFCALASVFLSIATMVDLDRRLTMLVGGILLAFAMVNIGMLFYIFACGGFCE
;
A
#
# COMPACT_ATOMS: atom_id res chain seq x y z
N ALA A 1 -15.75 28.47 30.61
CA ALA A 1 -14.66 29.42 30.31
C ALA A 1 -13.37 28.73 29.84
N ARG A 2 -12.83 27.72 30.55
CA ARG A 2 -11.61 26.98 30.11
C ARG A 2 -11.78 26.07 28.87
N SER A 3 -13.00 25.60 28.59
CA SER A 3 -13.31 24.77 27.39
C SER A 3 -13.37 25.57 26.08
N VAL A 4 -13.75 26.85 26.13
CA VAL A 4 -13.85 27.73 24.95
C VAL A 4 -12.48 28.26 24.52
N VAL A 5 -11.56 28.43 25.47
CA VAL A 5 -10.15 28.81 25.19
C VAL A 5 -9.38 27.66 24.49
N PHE A 6 -9.79 26.40 24.69
CA PHE A 6 -9.17 25.24 24.05
C PHE A 6 -9.60 25.08 22.58
N TRP A 7 -10.86 25.37 22.26
CA TRP A 7 -11.36 25.42 20.88
C TRP A 7 -10.68 26.52 20.05
N ALA A 8 -10.42 27.68 20.64
CA ALA A 8 -9.66 28.74 19.99
C ALA A 8 -8.20 28.33 19.69
N ARG A 9 -7.55 27.52 20.55
CA ARG A 9 -6.18 27.05 20.33
C ARG A 9 -6.07 25.89 19.33
N GLY A 10 -7.08 25.02 19.22
CA GLY A 10 -7.15 23.97 18.19
C GLY A 10 -7.39 24.52 16.78
N GLN A 11 -8.22 25.56 16.63
CA GLN A 11 -8.40 26.26 15.36
C GLN A 11 -7.15 27.06 14.93
N ILE A 12 -6.38 27.59 15.88
CA ILE A 12 -5.11 28.27 15.64
C ILE A 12 -4.01 27.30 15.15
N LEU A 13 -4.13 25.98 15.34
CA LEU A 13 -3.20 24.99 14.78
C LEU A 13 -3.63 24.48 13.40
N LEU A 14 -4.93 24.28 13.18
CA LEU A 14 -5.46 23.76 11.91
C LEU A 14 -5.37 24.76 10.74
N CYS A 15 -5.56 26.06 10.99
CA CYS A 15 -5.46 27.09 9.95
C CYS A 15 -4.03 27.31 9.41
N PRO A 16 -2.97 27.45 10.24
CA PRO A 16 -1.60 27.53 9.72
C PRO A 16 -1.13 26.20 9.16
N LEU A 17 -1.59 25.03 9.65
CA LEU A 17 -1.29 23.75 9.00
C LEU A 17 -1.91 23.69 7.59
N ALA A 18 -3.17 24.12 7.42
CA ALA A 18 -3.81 24.19 6.12
C ALA A 18 -3.14 25.21 5.18
N HIS A 19 -2.65 26.34 5.71
CA HIS A 19 -1.96 27.37 4.95
C HIS A 19 -0.52 26.96 4.57
N VAL A 20 0.19 26.27 5.47
CA VAL A 20 1.51 25.67 5.19
C VAL A 20 1.34 24.52 4.20
N CYS A 21 0.34 23.65 4.36
CA CYS A 21 0.02 22.62 3.38
C CYS A 21 -0.32 23.23 2.02
N ARG A 22 -1.09 24.32 1.95
CA ARG A 22 -1.41 25.00 0.68
C ARG A 22 -0.21 25.70 0.04
N SER A 23 0.66 26.35 0.81
CA SER A 23 1.87 27.00 0.31
C SER A 23 2.96 26.00 -0.09
N CYS A 24 3.17 24.94 0.70
CA CYS A 24 4.03 23.81 0.31
C CYS A 24 3.47 23.10 -0.92
N TRP A 25 2.15 22.96 -1.02
CA TRP A 25 1.46 22.40 -2.19
C TRP A 25 1.65 23.23 -3.45
N GLN A 26 1.50 24.56 -3.38
CA GLN A 26 1.75 25.43 -4.54
C GLN A 26 3.22 25.53 -4.91
N SER A 27 4.13 25.54 -3.94
CA SER A 27 5.58 25.52 -4.20
C SER A 27 6.02 24.19 -4.82
N PHE A 28 5.46 23.07 -4.35
CA PHE A 28 5.71 21.74 -4.89
C PHE A 28 5.16 21.58 -6.31
N LEU A 29 3.98 22.13 -6.61
CA LEU A 29 3.42 22.13 -7.97
C LEU A 29 4.30 22.93 -8.95
N ASN A 30 4.83 24.07 -8.52
CA ASN A 30 5.70 24.91 -9.36
C ASN A 30 7.10 24.28 -9.56
N ASP A 31 7.70 23.69 -8.53
CA ASP A 31 8.99 22.98 -8.67
C ASP A 31 8.87 21.67 -9.47
N MET A 32 7.68 21.09 -9.56
CA MET A 32 7.40 19.89 -10.34
C MET A 32 7.22 20.18 -11.84
N ASP A 33 6.61 21.29 -12.22
CA ASP A 33 6.52 21.73 -13.62
C ASP A 33 7.92 22.03 -14.20
N ASP A 34 8.80 22.71 -13.44
CA ASP A 34 10.16 23.05 -13.88
C ASP A 34 11.13 21.85 -13.93
N ASN A 35 10.90 20.80 -13.13
CA ASN A 35 11.76 19.60 -13.12
C ASN A 35 11.30 18.51 -14.11
N CYS A 36 10.06 18.55 -14.59
CA CYS A 36 9.57 17.61 -15.60
C CYS A 36 10.25 17.87 -16.96
N GLU A 37 10.41 19.14 -17.36
CA GLU A 37 11.11 19.49 -18.62
C GLU A 37 12.63 19.25 -18.56
N ARG A 38 13.26 19.34 -17.38
CA ARG A 38 14.72 19.12 -17.24
C ARG A 38 15.12 17.65 -17.21
N ASN A 39 14.30 16.75 -16.66
CA ASN A 39 14.63 15.33 -16.53
C ASN A 39 14.56 14.55 -17.85
N GLU A 40 13.82 15.02 -18.85
CA GLU A 40 13.85 14.41 -20.19
C GLU A 40 15.25 14.47 -20.84
N SER A 41 16.03 15.52 -20.55
CA SER A 41 17.37 15.72 -21.15
C SER A 41 18.48 14.82 -20.57
N LEU A 42 18.40 14.50 -19.27
CA LEU A 42 19.41 13.70 -18.57
C LEU A 42 19.20 12.19 -18.81
N ILE A 43 17.94 11.80 -19.04
CA ILE A 43 17.53 10.45 -19.41
C ILE A 43 17.90 10.13 -20.86
N PHE A 44 17.83 11.12 -21.77
CA PHE A 44 18.29 10.98 -23.16
C PHE A 44 19.76 10.55 -23.26
N HIS A 45 20.62 11.07 -22.37
CA HIS A 45 22.03 10.68 -22.33
C HIS A 45 22.26 9.28 -21.75
N LEU A 46 21.47 8.86 -20.76
CA LEU A 46 21.60 7.53 -20.14
C LEU A 46 21.06 6.41 -21.05
N ALA A 47 19.98 6.67 -21.78
CA ALA A 47 19.40 5.76 -22.77
C ALA A 47 20.29 5.61 -24.02
N ALA A 48 20.87 6.72 -24.50
CA ALA A 48 21.83 6.69 -25.61
C ALA A 48 23.12 5.91 -25.28
N ASP A 49 23.58 5.97 -24.01
CA ASP A 49 24.71 5.18 -23.53
C ASP A 49 24.36 3.68 -23.39
N LEU A 50 23.11 3.34 -23.08
CA LEU A 50 22.65 1.94 -23.04
C LEU A 50 22.54 1.34 -24.45
N GLN A 51 22.02 2.11 -25.40
CA GLN A 51 21.84 1.70 -26.79
C GLN A 51 23.18 1.55 -27.53
N THR A 52 24.15 2.44 -27.28
CA THR A 52 25.52 2.29 -27.82
C THR A 52 26.28 1.09 -27.23
N VAL A 53 25.91 0.62 -26.03
CA VAL A 53 26.44 -0.61 -25.43
C VAL A 53 25.75 -1.87 -26.00
N LEU A 54 24.47 -1.79 -26.34
CA LEU A 54 23.69 -2.88 -26.95
C LEU A 54 24.01 -3.09 -28.44
N GLU A 55 24.31 -2.03 -29.19
CA GLU A 55 24.61 -2.11 -30.63
C GLU A 55 26.02 -2.63 -30.95
N ARG A 56 26.96 -2.58 -29.99
CA ARG A 56 28.29 -3.18 -30.17
C ARG A 56 28.24 -4.69 -29.93
N ARG A 57 27.81 -5.44 -30.96
CA ARG A 57 28.14 -6.88 -31.05
C ARG A 57 29.66 -7.04 -30.87
N PRO A 58 30.15 -7.94 -29.99
CA PRO A 58 31.57 -8.21 -29.93
C PRO A 58 31.98 -8.86 -31.25
N LYS A 59 32.70 -8.12 -32.10
CA LYS A 59 33.42 -8.70 -33.22
C LYS A 59 34.37 -9.75 -32.64
N VAL A 60 34.20 -10.98 -33.11
CA VAL A 60 35.04 -12.13 -32.80
C VAL A 60 36.51 -11.74 -32.94
N GLY A 61 37.28 -11.90 -31.86
CA GLY A 61 38.75 -11.85 -31.92
C GLY A 61 39.44 -10.59 -31.43
N CYS A 62 39.07 -10.04 -30.27
CA CYS A 62 39.96 -9.11 -29.55
C CYS A 62 40.20 -9.58 -28.11
N CYS A 63 41.41 -10.08 -27.87
CA CYS A 63 41.92 -10.37 -26.53
C CYS A 63 42.09 -9.05 -25.77
N VAL A 64 41.12 -8.70 -24.93
CA VAL A 64 41.33 -7.76 -23.82
C VAL A 64 41.11 -8.53 -22.52
N THR A 65 42.18 -9.19 -22.10
CA THR A 65 42.33 -9.71 -20.75
C THR A 65 42.35 -8.57 -19.74
N SER A 66 41.66 -8.76 -18.62
CA SER A 66 41.72 -7.99 -17.37
C SER A 66 41.07 -6.59 -17.37
N ARG A 67 39.76 -6.54 -17.02
CA ARG A 67 39.13 -5.51 -16.14
C ARG A 67 37.60 -5.63 -16.00
N PHE A 68 36.96 -6.54 -16.72
CA PHE A 68 35.50 -6.63 -16.77
C PHE A 68 34.92 -7.89 -16.11
N GLY A 69 35.03 -7.99 -14.78
CA GLY A 69 34.13 -8.86 -13.99
C GLY A 69 32.70 -8.30 -13.87
N PHE A 70 32.56 -7.00 -14.14
CA PHE A 70 31.29 -6.26 -14.05
C PHE A 70 30.33 -6.58 -15.20
N THR A 71 30.81 -6.71 -16.45
CA THR A 71 29.93 -6.96 -17.60
C THR A 71 29.33 -8.35 -17.59
N LYS A 72 30.06 -9.41 -17.20
CA LYS A 72 29.50 -10.77 -17.14
C LYS A 72 28.46 -10.93 -16.04
N LYS A 73 28.61 -10.19 -14.93
CA LYS A 73 27.66 -10.17 -13.81
C LYS A 73 26.43 -9.32 -14.12
N VAL A 74 26.61 -8.18 -14.81
CA VAL A 74 25.52 -7.36 -15.33
C VAL A 74 24.75 -8.12 -16.41
N TRP A 75 25.43 -8.76 -17.36
CA TRP A 75 24.81 -9.61 -18.38
C TRP A 75 24.03 -10.77 -17.78
N ARG A 76 24.59 -11.54 -16.85
CA ARG A 76 23.83 -12.61 -16.16
C ARG A 76 22.67 -12.09 -15.33
N THR A 77 22.77 -10.87 -14.79
CA THR A 77 21.68 -10.26 -14.02
C THR A 77 20.57 -9.76 -14.96
N ALA A 78 20.93 -9.21 -16.12
CA ALA A 78 19.99 -8.86 -17.18
C ALA A 78 19.34 -10.11 -17.78
N GLU A 79 20.11 -11.17 -18.04
CA GLU A 79 19.67 -12.46 -18.58
C GLU A 79 18.73 -13.20 -17.61
N ASN A 80 19.05 -13.25 -16.31
CA ASN A 80 18.16 -13.81 -15.30
C ASN A 80 16.89 -12.95 -15.10
N ALA A 81 17.01 -11.62 -15.19
CA ALA A 81 15.84 -10.75 -15.15
C ALA A 81 14.96 -11.02 -16.37
N THR A 82 15.52 -11.10 -17.58
CA THR A 82 14.76 -11.42 -18.80
C THR A 82 14.13 -12.80 -18.76
N LEU A 83 14.77 -13.82 -18.16
CA LEU A 83 14.16 -15.14 -17.98
C LEU A 83 12.99 -15.11 -16.99
N HIS A 84 13.10 -14.37 -15.89
CA HIS A 84 11.97 -14.17 -14.97
C HIS A 84 10.82 -13.43 -15.65
N TRP A 85 11.12 -12.37 -16.42
CA TRP A 85 10.13 -11.61 -17.17
C TRP A 85 9.49 -12.43 -18.29
N GLN A 86 10.27 -13.22 -19.02
CA GLN A 86 9.76 -14.18 -19.98
C GLN A 86 8.85 -15.20 -19.30
N SER A 87 9.22 -15.76 -18.14
CA SER A 87 8.31 -16.68 -17.42
C SER A 87 7.02 -15.99 -16.94
N PHE A 88 7.10 -14.71 -16.58
CA PHE A 88 5.94 -13.93 -16.14
C PHE A 88 5.03 -13.59 -17.32
N VAL A 89 5.60 -13.24 -18.48
CA VAL A 89 4.89 -13.01 -19.74
C VAL A 89 4.33 -14.32 -20.30
N GLU A 90 5.07 -15.42 -20.29
CA GLU A 90 4.57 -16.76 -20.68
C GLU A 90 3.40 -17.21 -19.79
N LYS A 91 3.42 -16.84 -18.50
CA LYS A 91 2.32 -17.14 -17.57
C LYS A 91 1.07 -16.27 -17.84
N HIS A 92 1.25 -14.99 -18.18
CA HIS A 92 0.17 -13.98 -18.26
C HIS A 92 -0.15 -13.47 -19.69
N GLY A 93 0.55 -13.93 -20.74
CA GLY A 93 0.46 -13.55 -22.16
C GLY A 93 -0.61 -14.32 -22.95
N TYR A 94 -0.52 -14.49 -24.27
CA TYR A 94 -1.57 -15.21 -25.06
C TYR A 94 -1.66 -16.71 -24.72
N ARG A 95 -2.87 -17.29 -24.62
CA ARG A 95 -3.04 -18.75 -24.51
C ARG A 95 -4.25 -19.29 -25.28
N GLU A 96 -4.13 -20.54 -25.74
CA GLU A 96 -5.18 -21.26 -26.47
C GLU A 96 -6.45 -21.53 -25.63
N ASP A 97 -6.38 -21.48 -24.29
CA ASP A 97 -7.52 -21.68 -23.40
C ASP A 97 -8.33 -20.39 -23.09
N ASP A 98 -7.98 -19.25 -23.69
CA ASP A 98 -8.65 -17.95 -23.46
C ASP A 98 -10.15 -17.98 -23.83
N ASP A 99 -10.54 -18.77 -24.83
CA ASP A 99 -11.93 -18.97 -25.26
C ASP A 99 -12.79 -19.66 -24.19
N GLU A 100 -12.21 -20.53 -23.35
CA GLU A 100 -12.93 -21.18 -22.26
C GLU A 100 -13.28 -20.18 -21.14
N TYR A 101 -12.42 -19.17 -20.95
CA TYR A 101 -12.61 -18.13 -19.93
C TYR A 101 -13.59 -17.04 -20.35
N GLN A 102 -13.91 -16.90 -21.64
CA GLN A 102 -14.89 -15.90 -22.10
C GLN A 102 -16.28 -16.11 -21.52
N LYS A 103 -16.65 -17.35 -21.16
CA LYS A 103 -17.98 -17.66 -20.61
C LYS A 103 -18.05 -17.57 -19.09
N LEU A 104 -16.94 -17.26 -18.43
CA LEU A 104 -16.82 -17.36 -16.97
C LEU A 104 -16.80 -15.99 -16.30
N GLU A 105 -17.46 -15.91 -15.14
CA GLU A 105 -17.48 -14.76 -14.21
C GLU A 105 -17.05 -15.22 -12.80
N PHE A 106 -16.42 -14.33 -12.03
CA PHE A 106 -16.05 -14.58 -10.65
C PHE A 106 -16.89 -13.72 -9.69
N SER A 107 -17.40 -14.38 -8.65
CA SER A 107 -18.01 -13.74 -7.49
C SER A 107 -17.34 -14.30 -6.23
N VAL A 108 -17.10 -13.46 -5.24
CA VAL A 108 -16.64 -13.84 -3.90
C VAL A 108 -17.58 -14.87 -3.27
N PHE A 109 -18.89 -14.77 -3.53
CA PHE A 109 -19.90 -15.64 -2.94
C PHE A 109 -20.19 -16.92 -3.75
N ARG A 110 -20.06 -16.87 -5.08
CA ARG A 110 -20.36 -18.01 -5.97
C ARG A 110 -19.14 -18.65 -6.59
N LEU A 111 -17.95 -18.08 -6.37
CA LEU A 111 -16.70 -18.42 -7.04
C LEU A 111 -16.87 -18.27 -8.57
N ILE A 112 -16.18 -19.11 -9.34
CA ILE A 112 -16.26 -19.11 -10.80
C ILE A 112 -17.54 -19.81 -11.25
N HIS A 113 -18.34 -19.13 -12.06
CA HIS A 113 -19.58 -19.62 -12.65
C HIS A 113 -19.72 -19.12 -14.09
N GLU A 114 -20.59 -19.75 -14.88
CA GLU A 114 -20.90 -19.27 -16.23
C GLU A 114 -21.68 -17.95 -16.18
N SER A 115 -21.34 -17.04 -17.09
CA SER A 115 -22.00 -15.74 -17.26
C SER A 115 -22.63 -15.67 -18.63
N ASP A 116 -23.88 -15.20 -18.67
CA ASP A 116 -24.63 -14.99 -19.91
C ASP A 116 -24.34 -13.62 -20.55
N ASN A 117 -23.43 -12.82 -19.97
CA ASN A 117 -23.12 -11.47 -20.46
C ASN A 117 -21.90 -11.47 -21.37
N ASP A 118 -22.01 -10.74 -22.48
CA ASP A 118 -20.87 -10.47 -23.35
C ASP A 118 -19.80 -9.66 -22.60
N LYS A 119 -18.52 -9.99 -22.88
CA LYS A 119 -17.38 -9.28 -22.29
C LYS A 119 -17.13 -7.97 -23.01
N VAL A 120 -16.71 -6.96 -22.25
CA VAL A 120 -16.38 -5.63 -22.76
C VAL A 120 -14.86 -5.52 -22.95
N GLU A 121 -14.42 -5.33 -24.20
CA GLU A 121 -13.01 -5.02 -24.53
C GLU A 121 -12.66 -3.58 -24.13
N LEU A 122 -11.54 -3.40 -23.42
CA LEU A 122 -11.15 -2.14 -22.82
C LEU A 122 -10.03 -1.38 -23.56
N GLU A 123 -9.30 -2.05 -24.48
CA GLU A 123 -8.14 -1.50 -25.16
C GLU A 123 -8.37 -1.35 -26.67
N ASP A 124 -8.62 -2.48 -27.34
CA ASP A 124 -8.67 -2.56 -28.80
C ASP A 124 -10.11 -2.45 -29.30
N THR A 125 -10.60 -1.21 -29.43
CA THR A 125 -11.97 -0.94 -29.86
C THR A 125 -12.04 -0.64 -31.36
N GLU A 126 -12.77 -1.46 -32.10
CA GLU A 126 -12.89 -1.37 -33.57
C GLU A 126 -13.88 -0.29 -34.06
N SER A 127 -14.79 0.17 -33.19
CA SER A 127 -15.84 1.15 -33.53
C SER A 127 -15.97 2.25 -32.48
N GLU A 128 -16.60 3.38 -32.85
CA GLU A 128 -16.92 4.48 -31.92
C GLU A 128 -17.79 4.01 -30.75
N GLU A 129 -18.80 3.18 -31.04
CA GLU A 129 -19.70 2.63 -30.02
C GLU A 129 -18.95 1.75 -29.02
N MET A 130 -18.03 0.90 -29.49
CA MET A 130 -17.19 0.07 -28.62
C MET A 130 -16.21 0.92 -27.80
N SER A 131 -15.67 2.01 -28.39
CA SER A 131 -14.82 2.96 -27.67
C SER A 131 -15.58 3.69 -26.56
N GLU A 132 -16.85 4.04 -26.77
CA GLU A 132 -17.69 4.66 -25.75
C GLU A 132 -18.06 3.67 -24.64
N VAL A 133 -18.38 2.42 -24.98
CA VAL A 133 -18.64 1.36 -24.00
C VAL A 133 -17.39 1.06 -23.16
N ALA A 134 -16.22 0.97 -23.78
CA ALA A 134 -14.94 0.79 -23.08
C ALA A 134 -14.63 1.95 -22.14
N TRP A 135 -14.83 3.19 -22.60
CA TRP A 135 -14.69 4.40 -21.80
C TRP A 135 -15.61 4.40 -20.57
N ASN A 136 -16.89 4.09 -20.77
CA ASN A 136 -17.85 4.01 -19.68
C ASN A 136 -17.47 2.91 -18.68
N ARG A 137 -16.98 1.75 -19.16
CA ARG A 137 -16.50 0.68 -18.30
C ARG A 137 -15.25 1.09 -17.50
N TRP A 138 -14.34 1.87 -18.08
CA TRP A 138 -13.21 2.44 -17.36
C TRP A 138 -13.64 3.37 -16.22
N ILE A 139 -14.65 4.21 -16.46
CA ILE A 139 -15.24 5.05 -15.41
C ILE A 139 -15.88 4.18 -14.33
N GLU A 140 -16.67 3.17 -14.71
CA GLU A 140 -17.31 2.24 -13.76
C GLU A 140 -16.29 1.49 -12.88
N LEU A 141 -15.12 1.14 -13.44
CA LEU A 141 -14.04 0.48 -12.71
C LEU A 141 -13.32 1.42 -11.73
N ALA A 142 -13.08 2.67 -12.12
CA ALA A 142 -12.33 3.62 -11.30
C ALA A 142 -13.19 4.32 -10.23
N LEU A 143 -14.46 4.62 -10.56
CA LEU A 143 -15.38 5.37 -9.71
C LEU A 143 -15.56 4.83 -8.28
N PRO A 144 -15.70 3.51 -8.03
CA PRO A 144 -15.92 2.99 -6.68
C PRO A 144 -14.66 3.02 -5.80
N ILE A 145 -13.45 3.09 -6.38
CA ILE A 145 -12.18 2.95 -5.66
C ILE A 145 -11.93 4.14 -4.72
N ILE A 146 -12.12 5.36 -5.21
CA ILE A 146 -11.83 6.58 -4.42
C ILE A 146 -12.82 6.73 -3.25
N PRO A 147 -14.16 6.64 -3.45
CA PRO A 147 -15.11 6.78 -2.37
C PRO A 147 -14.92 5.73 -1.27
N VAL A 148 -14.66 4.46 -1.63
CA VAL A 148 -14.43 3.43 -0.61
C VAL A 148 -13.12 3.66 0.14
N GLY A 149 -12.04 4.05 -0.54
CA GLY A 149 -10.79 4.41 0.11
C GLY A 149 -10.97 5.56 1.09
N CYS A 150 -11.63 6.64 0.66
CA CYS A 150 -11.98 7.76 1.53
C CYS A 150 -12.84 7.33 2.73
N PHE A 151 -13.83 6.45 2.53
CA PHE A 151 -14.68 5.94 3.60
C PHE A 151 -13.88 5.13 4.63
N LEU A 152 -13.06 4.18 4.19
CA LEU A 152 -12.26 3.32 5.07
C LEU A 152 -11.21 4.12 5.84
N TRP A 153 -10.52 5.05 5.17
CA TRP A 153 -9.58 5.96 5.83
C TRP A 153 -10.27 6.91 6.81
N SER A 154 -11.45 7.43 6.45
CA SER A 154 -12.25 8.25 7.38
C SER A 154 -12.69 7.47 8.60
N ALA A 155 -13.06 6.19 8.45
CA ALA A 155 -13.38 5.33 9.59
C ALA A 155 -12.18 5.12 10.52
N ALA A 156 -10.98 4.91 9.96
CA ALA A 156 -9.74 4.81 10.74
C ALA A 156 -9.38 6.12 11.46
N VAL A 157 -9.45 7.26 10.78
CA VAL A 157 -9.18 8.57 11.39
C VAL A 157 -10.22 8.91 12.46
N LEU A 158 -11.50 8.67 12.19
CA LEU A 158 -12.59 8.93 13.11
C LEU A 158 -12.40 8.14 14.41
N ILE A 159 -11.99 6.88 14.34
CA ILE A 159 -11.76 6.10 15.56
C ILE A 159 -10.57 6.58 16.37
N ALA A 160 -9.48 7.02 15.72
CA ALA A 160 -8.34 7.59 16.43
C ALA A 160 -8.73 8.82 17.27
N VAL A 161 -9.71 9.60 16.79
CA VAL A 161 -10.21 10.81 17.47
C VAL A 161 -11.28 10.47 18.52
N LEU A 162 -12.18 9.52 18.22
CA LEU A 162 -13.31 9.18 19.09
C LEU A 162 -12.93 8.25 20.24
N LEU A 163 -11.99 7.32 20.03
CA LEU A 163 -11.61 6.34 21.05
C LEU A 163 -11.14 6.96 22.38
N PRO A 164 -10.27 8.00 22.40
CA PRO A 164 -9.90 8.66 23.64
C PRO A 164 -11.11 9.17 24.43
N MET A 165 -12.13 9.70 23.73
CA MET A 165 -13.33 10.27 24.33
C MET A 165 -14.31 9.19 24.81
N LEU A 166 -14.41 8.07 24.07
CA LEU A 166 -15.24 6.93 24.45
C LEU A 166 -14.64 6.22 25.67
N GLU A 167 -13.33 5.98 25.70
CA GLU A 167 -12.70 5.35 26.88
C GLU A 167 -12.86 6.20 28.15
N LEU A 168 -12.82 7.53 28.05
CA LEU A 168 -13.14 8.44 29.16
C LEU A 168 -14.60 8.33 29.65
N ALA A 169 -15.53 7.91 28.79
CA ALA A 169 -16.94 7.71 29.13
C ALA A 169 -17.22 6.31 29.74
N GLY A 170 -16.24 5.40 29.73
CA GLY A 170 -16.27 4.09 30.40
C GLY A 170 -16.19 2.88 29.46
N ASP A 171 -15.76 1.73 30.00
CA ASP A 171 -15.41 0.50 29.27
C ASP A 171 -16.48 -0.03 28.30
N ALA A 172 -17.76 0.14 28.63
CA ALA A 172 -18.86 -0.30 27.76
C ALA A 172 -18.91 0.48 26.43
N SER A 173 -18.49 1.74 26.45
CA SER A 173 -18.49 2.63 25.27
C SER A 173 -17.24 2.46 24.41
N ALA A 174 -16.12 1.99 24.96
CA ALA A 174 -14.94 1.60 24.19
C ALA A 174 -15.22 0.41 23.24
N LYS A 175 -16.13 -0.50 23.61
CA LYS A 175 -16.55 -1.61 22.74
C LYS A 175 -17.28 -1.14 21.47
N VAL A 176 -17.89 0.06 21.51
CA VAL A 176 -18.56 0.68 20.35
C VAL A 176 -17.53 1.03 19.25
N ALA A 177 -16.25 1.15 19.60
CA ALA A 177 -15.16 1.41 18.66
C ALA A 177 -15.02 0.36 17.55
N TYR A 178 -15.49 -0.87 17.77
CA TYR A 178 -15.43 -1.95 16.78
C TYR A 178 -16.59 -1.93 15.78
N ILE A 179 -17.66 -1.13 16.02
CA ILE A 179 -18.78 -1.02 15.07
C ILE A 179 -18.32 -0.39 13.75
N PRO A 180 -17.57 0.74 13.73
CA PRO A 180 -16.99 1.28 12.50
C PRO A 180 -16.07 0.29 11.77
N LEU A 181 -15.30 -0.52 12.51
CA LEU A 181 -14.47 -1.57 11.91
C LEU A 181 -15.33 -2.60 11.18
N PHE A 182 -16.35 -3.14 11.84
CA PHE A 182 -17.25 -4.13 11.24
C PHE A 182 -17.96 -3.56 10.00
N LEU A 183 -18.49 -2.34 10.08
CA LEU A 183 -19.12 -1.66 8.94
C LEU A 183 -18.12 -1.44 7.79
N GLY A 184 -16.89 -1.02 8.10
CA GLY A 184 -15.82 -0.86 7.12
C GLY A 184 -15.51 -2.16 6.38
N VAL A 185 -15.36 -3.28 7.10
CA VAL A 185 -15.13 -4.60 6.50
C VAL A 185 -16.30 -5.01 5.59
N CYS A 186 -17.55 -4.82 6.04
CA CYS A 186 -18.73 -5.14 5.23
C CYS A 186 -18.77 -4.33 3.92
N VAL A 187 -18.51 -3.01 4.00
CA VAL A 187 -18.44 -2.14 2.82
C VAL A 187 -17.29 -2.55 1.90
N GLN A 188 -16.11 -2.81 2.46
CA GLN A 188 -14.94 -3.26 1.71
C GLN A 188 -15.25 -4.55 0.92
N VAL A 189 -15.80 -5.57 1.58
CA VAL A 189 -16.15 -6.84 0.93
C VAL A 189 -17.23 -6.66 -0.13
N ALA A 190 -18.24 -5.82 0.12
CA ALA A 190 -19.30 -5.53 -0.86
C ALA A 190 -18.75 -4.84 -2.11
N VAL A 191 -17.83 -3.88 -1.96
CA VAL A 191 -17.19 -3.21 -3.09
C VAL A 191 -16.25 -4.15 -3.84
N ILE A 192 -15.48 -4.98 -3.13
CA ILE A 192 -14.62 -6.00 -3.75
C ILE A 192 -15.48 -6.97 -4.59
N GLU A 193 -16.61 -7.44 -4.07
CA GLU A 193 -17.55 -8.29 -4.81
C GLU A 193 -18.06 -7.60 -6.10
N TYR A 194 -18.51 -6.36 -5.98
CA TYR A 194 -18.97 -5.58 -7.13
C TYR A 194 -17.87 -5.44 -8.18
N MET A 195 -16.67 -5.07 -7.76
CA MET A 195 -15.53 -4.87 -8.65
C MET A 195 -15.07 -6.17 -9.31
N PHE A 196 -15.04 -7.30 -8.59
CA PHE A 196 -14.68 -8.59 -9.20
C PHE A 196 -15.64 -8.98 -10.32
N ARG A 197 -16.95 -8.80 -10.13
CA ARG A 197 -17.93 -9.05 -11.20
C ARG A 197 -17.71 -8.13 -12.38
N LEU A 198 -17.46 -6.85 -12.12
CA LEU A 198 -17.23 -5.86 -13.16
C LEU A 198 -15.97 -6.17 -13.98
N VAL A 199 -14.86 -6.44 -13.30
CA VAL A 199 -13.55 -6.77 -13.90
C VAL A 199 -13.63 -8.08 -14.69
N THR A 200 -14.27 -9.13 -14.16
CA THR A 200 -14.34 -10.42 -14.87
C THR A 200 -15.23 -10.42 -16.11
N ARG A 201 -16.10 -9.41 -16.25
CA ARG A 201 -16.88 -9.11 -17.46
C ARG A 201 -16.14 -8.20 -18.45
N SER A 202 -14.84 -7.98 -18.25
CA SER A 202 -14.01 -7.19 -19.16
C SER A 202 -12.88 -8.04 -19.76
N THR A 203 -12.39 -7.57 -20.90
CA THR A 203 -11.19 -8.07 -21.58
C THR A 203 -10.23 -6.91 -21.84
N VAL A 204 -8.93 -7.20 -21.84
CA VAL A 204 -7.85 -6.23 -22.12
C VAL A 204 -6.87 -6.86 -23.07
N GLU A 205 -6.63 -6.21 -24.21
CA GLU A 205 -5.77 -6.72 -25.27
C GLU A 205 -6.25 -8.12 -25.69
N GLY A 206 -7.58 -8.32 -25.74
CA GLY A 206 -8.22 -9.61 -26.03
C GLY A 206 -8.18 -10.65 -24.89
N ARG A 207 -7.54 -10.36 -23.75
CA ARG A 207 -7.43 -11.30 -22.62
C ARG A 207 -8.57 -11.13 -21.62
N PRO A 208 -9.32 -12.18 -21.27
CA PRO A 208 -10.35 -12.09 -20.24
C PRO A 208 -9.74 -11.99 -18.84
N PHE A 209 -10.12 -10.97 -18.06
CA PHE A 209 -9.56 -10.77 -16.71
C PHE A 209 -9.73 -11.97 -15.76
N ILE A 210 -10.81 -12.75 -15.94
CA ILE A 210 -11.05 -13.93 -15.09
C ILE A 210 -9.93 -14.97 -15.20
N ARG A 211 -9.16 -14.95 -16.28
CA ARG A 211 -7.98 -15.80 -16.40
C ARG A 211 -6.95 -15.50 -15.31
N PHE A 212 -6.71 -14.22 -14.99
CA PHE A 212 -5.77 -13.86 -13.93
C PHE A 212 -6.22 -14.40 -12.56
N ILE A 213 -7.54 -14.55 -12.36
CA ILE A 213 -8.15 -15.15 -11.17
C ILE A 213 -8.02 -16.68 -11.17
N SER A 214 -8.23 -17.33 -12.32
CA SER A 214 -8.18 -18.79 -12.42
C SER A 214 -6.74 -19.33 -12.27
N GLN A 215 -5.76 -18.59 -12.80
CA GLN A 215 -4.34 -18.97 -12.79
C GLN A 215 -3.69 -18.88 -11.40
N ASP A 216 -4.06 -17.88 -10.60
CA ASP A 216 -3.62 -17.79 -9.21
C ASP A 216 -4.37 -18.79 -8.30
N GLY A 217 -5.47 -19.38 -8.79
CA GLY A 217 -6.27 -20.36 -8.06
C GLY A 217 -7.41 -19.70 -7.29
N LYS A 218 -8.62 -20.26 -7.38
CA LYS A 218 -9.85 -19.71 -6.79
C LYS A 218 -9.71 -19.38 -5.29
N TYR A 219 -8.94 -20.18 -4.56
CA TYR A 219 -8.67 -19.98 -3.13
C TYR A 219 -7.71 -18.81 -2.86
N MET A 220 -6.80 -18.47 -3.78
CA MET A 220 -5.93 -17.30 -3.65
C MET A 220 -6.71 -15.99 -3.77
N CYS A 221 -7.79 -15.94 -4.55
CA CYS A 221 -8.66 -14.76 -4.57
C CYS A 221 -9.43 -14.57 -3.27
N LEU A 222 -9.97 -15.65 -2.67
CA LEU A 222 -10.58 -15.59 -1.33
C LEU A 222 -9.56 -15.21 -0.25
N MET A 223 -8.35 -15.77 -0.31
CA MET A 223 -7.25 -15.37 0.56
C MET A 223 -6.89 -13.88 0.36
N GLY A 224 -6.94 -13.38 -0.88
CA GLY A 224 -6.77 -11.97 -1.20
C GLY A 224 -7.82 -11.07 -0.54
N VAL A 225 -9.08 -11.50 -0.45
CA VAL A 225 -10.11 -10.79 0.32
C VAL A 225 -9.77 -10.79 1.81
N GLY A 226 -9.36 -11.94 2.37
CA GLY A 226 -8.91 -12.05 3.75
C GLY A 226 -7.72 -11.13 4.06
N PHE A 227 -6.76 -11.05 3.15
CA PHE A 227 -5.61 -10.13 3.25
C PHE A 227 -6.02 -8.67 3.18
N ALA A 228 -6.98 -8.29 2.33
CA ALA A 228 -7.53 -6.95 2.31
C ALA A 228 -8.22 -6.58 3.63
N THR A 229 -8.98 -7.52 4.21
CA THR A 229 -9.60 -7.33 5.52
C THR A 229 -8.56 -7.18 6.63
N LEU A 230 -7.49 -8.00 6.62
CA LEU A 230 -6.39 -7.89 7.58
C LEU A 230 -5.63 -6.58 7.43
N ASP A 231 -5.46 -6.07 6.22
CA ASP A 231 -4.82 -4.77 5.96
C ASP A 231 -5.63 -3.62 6.56
N PHE A 232 -6.95 -3.60 6.33
CA PHE A 232 -7.84 -2.62 6.93
C PHE A 232 -7.86 -2.74 8.46
N MET A 233 -7.96 -3.95 9.01
CA MET A 233 -7.87 -4.17 10.46
C MET A 233 -6.54 -3.69 11.04
N GLY A 234 -5.42 -3.92 10.34
CA GLY A 234 -4.10 -3.43 10.73
C GLY A 234 -4.05 -1.91 10.78
N LYS A 235 -4.50 -1.22 9.72
CA LYS A 235 -4.59 0.24 9.68
C LYS A 235 -5.53 0.77 10.78
N PHE A 236 -6.70 0.16 10.95
CA PHE A 236 -7.68 0.57 11.96
C PHE A 236 -7.16 0.44 13.40
N THR A 237 -6.51 -0.69 13.72
CA THR A 237 -5.98 -0.96 15.06
C THR A 237 -4.78 -0.07 15.42
N ARG A 238 -3.95 0.31 14.43
CA ARG A 238 -2.92 1.34 14.63
C ARG A 238 -3.55 2.71 14.90
N ALA A 239 -4.61 3.08 14.18
CA ALA A 239 -5.34 4.31 14.42
C ALA A 239 -5.97 4.35 15.84
N MET A 240 -6.54 3.22 16.28
CA MET A 240 -6.99 3.06 17.67
C MET A 240 -5.86 3.27 18.67
N PHE A 241 -4.69 2.68 18.43
CA PHE A 241 -3.53 2.86 19.30
C PHE A 241 -3.07 4.32 19.38
N VAL A 242 -3.09 5.07 18.28
CA VAL A 242 -2.79 6.52 18.30
C VAL A 242 -3.75 7.25 19.25
N GLY A 243 -5.04 6.90 19.22
CA GLY A 243 -6.03 7.42 20.15
C GLY A 243 -5.69 7.08 21.62
N GLU A 244 -5.37 5.82 21.90
CA GLU A 244 -4.97 5.38 23.24
C GLU A 244 -3.71 6.11 23.72
N ALA A 245 -2.70 6.25 22.86
CA ALA A 245 -1.46 6.95 23.17
C ALA A 245 -1.71 8.43 23.53
N VAL A 246 -2.61 9.10 22.79
CA VAL A 246 -3.03 10.48 23.08
C VAL A 246 -3.75 10.55 24.43
N ARG A 247 -4.63 9.58 24.74
CA ARG A 247 -5.32 9.52 26.05
C ARG A 247 -4.32 9.39 27.19
N CYS A 248 -3.42 8.42 27.10
CA CYS A 248 -2.43 8.14 28.15
C CYS A 248 -1.42 9.27 28.35
N SER A 249 -1.11 10.06 27.32
CA SER A 249 -0.11 11.14 27.42
C SER A 249 -0.75 12.47 27.85
N PHE A 250 -1.93 12.80 27.33
CA PHE A 250 -2.50 14.15 27.51
C PHE A 250 -3.77 14.21 28.36
N LEU A 251 -4.59 13.14 28.37
CA LEU A 251 -5.89 13.14 29.05
C LEU A 251 -5.81 12.53 30.46
N GLU A 252 -4.89 11.59 30.69
CA GLU A 252 -4.63 10.96 31.99
C GLU A 252 -3.14 11.05 32.40
N PRO A 253 -2.64 12.25 32.74
CA PRO A 253 -1.22 12.45 33.08
C PRO A 253 -0.75 11.66 34.32
N HIS A 254 -1.68 11.18 35.16
CA HIS A 254 -1.38 10.31 36.30
C HIS A 254 -0.81 8.94 35.91
N CYS A 255 -0.91 8.55 34.63
CA CYS A 255 -0.37 7.28 34.15
C CYS A 255 1.17 7.27 34.00
N ALA A 256 1.85 8.42 34.15
CA ALA A 256 3.32 8.57 34.07
C ALA A 256 3.96 7.91 32.83
N VAL A 257 3.21 7.78 31.73
CA VAL A 257 3.65 7.07 30.52
C VAL A 257 4.81 7.82 29.88
N ASP A 258 4.69 9.15 29.74
CA ASP A 258 5.74 9.97 29.14
C ASP A 258 7.06 9.91 29.92
N GLU A 259 7.01 9.96 31.25
CA GLU A 259 8.22 9.86 32.10
C GLU A 259 8.93 8.52 31.89
N ARG A 260 8.18 7.40 31.85
CA ARG A 260 8.74 6.07 31.59
C ARG A 260 9.35 5.95 30.20
N TRP A 261 8.72 6.56 29.19
CA TRP A 261 9.25 6.59 27.83
C TRP A 261 10.53 7.43 27.74
N VAL A 262 10.56 8.60 28.36
CA VAL A 262 11.75 9.46 28.42
C VAL A 262 12.90 8.73 29.12
N ASP A 263 12.65 8.09 30.26
CA ASP A 263 13.65 7.30 30.99
C ASP A 263 14.19 6.12 30.16
N PHE A 264 13.31 5.40 29.47
CA PHE A 264 13.70 4.29 28.61
C PHE A 264 14.57 4.76 27.44
N LEU A 265 14.16 5.82 26.75
CA LEU A 265 14.88 6.36 25.60
C LEU A 265 16.22 6.99 25.99
N ALA A 266 16.28 7.63 27.18
CA ALA A 266 17.50 8.19 27.73
C ALA A 266 18.53 7.08 28.05
N LYS A 267 18.10 6.00 28.70
CA LYS A 267 18.96 4.83 29.01
C LYS A 267 19.50 4.13 27.77
N ARG A 268 18.80 4.23 26.64
CA ARG A 268 19.18 3.61 25.37
C ARG A 268 19.90 4.57 24.41
N HIS A 269 20.16 5.82 24.81
CA HIS A 269 20.75 6.86 23.95
C HIS A 269 20.04 7.00 22.59
N SER A 270 18.71 6.93 22.60
CA SER A 270 17.93 6.95 21.37
C SER A 270 17.91 8.33 20.71
N ILE A 271 18.05 8.36 19.38
CA ILE A 271 17.91 9.58 18.56
C ILE A 271 16.50 10.18 18.63
N PHE A 272 15.50 9.42 19.07
CA PHE A 272 14.11 9.88 19.19
C PHE A 272 13.82 10.59 20.52
N LEU A 273 14.77 10.59 21.47
CA LEU A 273 14.60 11.19 22.80
C LEU A 273 14.15 12.67 22.74
N PRO A 274 14.76 13.55 21.92
CA PRO A 274 14.36 14.97 21.87
C PRO A 274 12.92 15.14 21.38
N LEU A 275 12.49 14.30 20.43
CA LEU A 275 11.13 14.35 19.88
C LEU A 275 10.10 13.95 20.93
N VAL A 276 10.35 12.88 21.70
CA VAL A 276 9.45 12.43 22.76
C VAL A 276 9.43 13.41 23.93
N GLN A 277 10.56 14.05 24.28
CA GLN A 277 10.60 15.10 25.30
C GLN A 277 9.80 16.35 24.90
N CYS A 278 9.77 16.71 23.61
CA CYS A 278 9.03 17.87 23.13
C CYS A 278 7.54 17.59 22.90
N LEU A 279 7.19 16.43 22.35
CA LEU A 279 5.83 16.12 21.89
C LEU A 279 5.06 15.18 22.82
N GLY A 280 5.73 14.52 23.76
CA GLY A 280 5.18 13.36 24.47
C GLY A 280 5.05 12.14 23.55
N PHE A 281 4.79 10.98 24.16
CA PHE A 281 4.57 9.71 23.45
C PHE A 281 3.36 9.79 22.52
N GLY A 282 2.25 10.36 23.00
CA GLY A 282 1.04 10.56 22.21
C GLY A 282 1.27 11.48 21.00
N GLY A 283 2.00 12.58 21.17
CA GLY A 283 2.32 13.49 20.07
C GLY A 283 3.26 12.86 19.04
N PHE A 284 4.22 12.04 19.48
CA PHE A 284 5.08 11.26 18.59
C PHE A 284 4.30 10.21 17.79
N SER A 285 3.36 9.51 18.41
CA SER A 285 2.47 8.56 17.74
C SER A 285 1.59 9.23 16.68
N VAL A 286 0.99 10.39 16.99
CA VAL A 286 0.22 11.19 16.01
C VAL A 286 1.10 11.64 14.85
N LEU A 287 2.32 12.09 15.12
CA LEU A 287 3.25 12.54 14.08
C LEU A 287 3.56 11.42 13.07
N LEU A 288 3.87 10.22 13.55
CA LEU A 288 4.12 9.06 12.68
C LEU A 288 2.90 8.69 11.84
N TRP A 289 1.70 8.72 12.44
CA TRP A 289 0.44 8.44 11.75
C TRP A 289 0.12 9.47 10.67
N VAL A 290 0.39 10.75 10.92
CA VAL A 290 0.17 11.81 9.92
C VAL A 290 1.19 11.69 8.79
N ILE A 291 2.48 11.46 9.10
CA ILE A 291 3.52 11.39 8.07
C ILE A 291 3.34 10.18 7.16
N GLY A 292 3.07 8.99 7.70
CA GLY A 292 2.91 7.78 6.87
C GLY A 292 1.61 7.77 6.07
N PRO A 293 0.48 7.42 6.68
CA PRO A 293 -0.82 7.35 6.03
C PRO A 293 -1.23 8.61 5.27
N VAL A 294 -1.16 9.77 5.90
CA VAL A 294 -1.79 10.98 5.33
C VAL A 294 -0.88 11.62 4.29
N ILE A 295 0.40 11.82 4.61
CA ILE A 295 1.33 12.53 3.72
C ILE A 295 1.92 11.59 2.67
N ILE A 296 2.54 10.48 3.09
CA ILE A 296 3.26 9.59 2.16
C ILE A 296 2.29 8.76 1.33
N GLN A 297 1.41 7.98 1.96
CA GLN A 297 0.48 7.11 1.22
C GLN A 297 -0.56 7.93 0.44
N GLY A 298 -1.10 8.99 1.07
CA GLY A 298 -1.98 9.93 0.38
C GLY A 298 -1.30 10.66 -0.79
N GLY A 299 -0.05 11.08 -0.63
CA GLY A 299 0.72 11.73 -1.69
C GLY A 299 0.98 10.81 -2.90
N ILE A 300 1.37 9.56 -2.64
CA ILE A 300 1.59 8.54 -3.68
C ILE A 300 0.29 8.22 -4.41
N MET A 301 -0.82 8.01 -3.67
CA MET A 301 -2.13 7.80 -4.29
C MET A 301 -2.53 8.97 -5.19
N LEU A 302 -2.34 10.22 -4.76
CA LEU A 302 -2.67 11.39 -5.58
C LEU A 302 -1.80 11.49 -6.83
N MET A 303 -0.52 11.10 -6.74
CA MET A 303 0.37 11.02 -7.89
C MET A 303 -0.17 10.04 -8.94
N HIS A 304 -0.44 8.79 -8.55
CA HIS A 304 -0.94 7.76 -9.45
C HIS A 304 -2.33 8.11 -10.00
N LEU A 305 -3.23 8.62 -9.14
CA LEU A 305 -4.56 9.04 -9.57
C LEU A 305 -4.52 10.14 -10.63
N ARG A 306 -3.61 11.10 -10.50
CA ARG A 306 -3.44 12.17 -11.50
C ARG A 306 -2.95 11.63 -12.84
N VAL A 307 -1.98 10.71 -12.83
CA VAL A 307 -1.46 10.10 -14.06
C VAL A 307 -2.58 9.33 -14.76
N PHE A 308 -3.30 8.48 -14.01
CA PHE A 308 -4.45 7.74 -14.52
C PHE A 308 -5.53 8.66 -15.09
N LEU A 309 -6.01 9.66 -14.34
CA LEU A 309 -7.06 10.58 -14.81
C LEU A 309 -6.62 11.40 -16.02
N LYS A 310 -5.34 11.80 -16.09
CA LYS A 310 -4.79 12.52 -17.25
C LYS A 310 -4.77 11.64 -18.49
N LYS A 311 -4.41 10.36 -18.35
CA LYS A 311 -4.43 9.40 -19.46
C LYS A 311 -5.86 9.08 -19.89
N LEU A 312 -6.75 8.87 -18.92
CA LEU A 312 -8.19 8.69 -19.14
C LEU A 312 -8.75 9.88 -19.95
N MET A 313 -8.62 11.12 -19.48
CA MET A 313 -9.12 12.28 -20.24
C MET A 313 -8.54 12.41 -21.66
N ARG A 314 -7.31 11.93 -21.90
CA ARG A 314 -6.69 11.90 -23.23
C ARG A 314 -7.25 10.79 -24.13
N SER A 315 -7.62 9.64 -23.58
CA SER A 315 -8.17 8.53 -24.36
C SER A 315 -9.57 8.84 -24.88
N ASN A 316 -10.39 9.59 -24.14
CA ASN A 316 -11.67 10.11 -24.64
C ASN A 316 -11.53 11.09 -25.81
N ALA A 317 -10.34 11.69 -26.00
CA ALA A 317 -10.08 12.62 -27.10
C ALA A 317 -9.48 11.94 -28.34
N ARG A 318 -9.21 10.63 -28.31
CA ARG A 318 -8.64 9.88 -29.44
C ARG A 318 -9.74 9.52 -30.45
N GLN A 319 -9.32 9.37 -31.72
CA GLN A 319 -10.21 8.96 -32.81
C GLN A 319 -10.52 7.46 -32.73
N ALA A 320 -11.72 7.10 -33.17
CA ALA A 320 -12.18 5.72 -33.27
C ALA A 320 -11.22 4.83 -34.06
N GLY A 321 -11.10 3.56 -33.65
CA GLY A 321 -10.21 2.60 -34.30
C GLY A 321 -8.73 2.72 -33.90
N THR A 322 -8.42 3.52 -32.87
CA THR A 322 -7.10 3.54 -32.22
C THR A 322 -7.22 3.01 -30.79
N SER A 323 -6.20 2.27 -30.32
CA SER A 323 -6.20 1.74 -28.94
C SER A 323 -6.31 2.87 -27.92
N MET A 324 -7.07 2.62 -26.85
CA MET A 324 -7.23 3.58 -25.75
C MET A 324 -5.90 3.89 -25.04
N GLY A 325 -4.95 2.94 -25.05
CA GLY A 325 -3.62 3.07 -24.45
C GLY A 325 -3.66 3.22 -22.92
N MET A 326 -4.71 2.74 -22.28
CA MET A 326 -4.86 2.70 -20.82
C MET A 326 -4.01 1.61 -20.17
N SER A 327 -3.55 0.63 -20.95
CA SER A 327 -2.59 -0.44 -20.65
C SER A 327 -1.32 0.07 -19.96
N GLU A 328 -0.86 1.27 -20.33
CA GLU A 328 0.30 1.96 -19.77
C GLU A 328 0.11 2.44 -18.31
N VAL A 329 -1.13 2.62 -17.84
CA VAL A 329 -1.45 3.21 -16.51
C VAL A 329 -2.28 2.27 -15.63
N PHE A 330 -2.28 0.97 -15.95
CA PHE A 330 -2.99 -0.03 -15.14
C PHE A 330 -2.38 -0.22 -13.76
N ASP A 331 -1.06 -0.13 -13.66
CA ASP A 331 -0.33 -0.20 -12.40
C ASP A 331 -0.65 1.01 -11.51
N ASP A 332 -0.80 2.20 -12.09
CA ASP A 332 -1.28 3.40 -11.37
C ASP A 332 -2.67 3.17 -10.76
N LEU A 333 -3.61 2.61 -11.53
CA LEU A 333 -4.95 2.28 -11.01
C LEU A 333 -4.88 1.20 -9.92
N GLY A 334 -3.98 0.21 -10.11
CA GLY A 334 -3.69 -0.82 -9.12
C GLY A 334 -3.19 -0.23 -7.79
N ALA A 335 -2.28 0.73 -7.85
CA ALA A 335 -1.77 1.43 -6.67
C ALA A 335 -2.86 2.22 -5.94
N VAL A 336 -3.75 2.89 -6.68
CA VAL A 336 -4.90 3.60 -6.10
C VAL A 336 -5.87 2.61 -5.43
N ALA A 337 -6.10 1.44 -6.04
CA ALA A 337 -6.90 0.38 -5.45
C ALA A 337 -6.29 -0.18 -4.15
N ASN A 338 -4.98 -0.36 -4.12
CA ASN A 338 -4.29 -0.83 -2.92
C ASN A 338 -4.32 0.21 -1.79
N TRP A 339 -4.16 1.50 -2.10
CA TRP A 339 -4.37 2.59 -1.14
C TRP A 339 -5.78 2.57 -0.54
N ALA A 340 -6.79 2.28 -1.37
CA ALA A 340 -8.18 2.10 -0.97
C ALA A 340 -8.44 0.78 -0.22
N MET A 341 -7.39 0.02 0.12
CA MET A 341 -7.45 -1.27 0.80
C MET A 341 -8.20 -2.34 0.00
N LEU A 342 -8.22 -2.21 -1.33
CA LEU A 342 -8.78 -3.19 -2.27
C LEU A 342 -7.68 -4.04 -2.90
N LYS A 343 -6.72 -4.51 -2.08
CA LYS A 343 -5.54 -5.28 -2.52
C LYS A 343 -5.80 -6.36 -3.59
N PRO A 344 -6.85 -7.20 -3.51
CA PRO A 344 -7.11 -8.19 -4.56
C PRO A 344 -7.45 -7.57 -5.92
N ILE A 345 -8.13 -6.42 -5.94
CA ILE A 345 -8.44 -5.69 -7.18
C ILE A 345 -7.18 -5.01 -7.72
N GLY A 346 -6.38 -4.37 -6.86
CA GLY A 346 -5.14 -3.74 -7.30
C GLY A 346 -4.12 -4.76 -7.84
N LYS A 347 -4.06 -5.96 -7.24
CA LYS A 347 -3.27 -7.07 -7.79
C LYS A 347 -3.75 -7.48 -9.20
N LEU A 348 -5.06 -7.54 -9.45
CA LEU A 348 -5.58 -7.84 -10.79
C LEU A 348 -5.18 -6.80 -11.82
N PHE A 349 -5.26 -5.51 -11.47
CA PHE A 349 -4.81 -4.45 -12.37
C PHE A 349 -3.29 -4.48 -12.58
N SER A 350 -2.50 -4.74 -11.54
CA SER A 350 -1.05 -4.95 -11.65
C SER A 350 -0.71 -6.15 -12.56
N CYS A 351 -1.45 -7.25 -12.49
CA CYS A 351 -1.27 -8.38 -13.41
C CYS A 351 -1.66 -8.03 -14.85
N ALA A 352 -2.75 -7.29 -15.05
CA ALA A 352 -3.17 -6.82 -16.37
C ALA A 352 -2.22 -5.76 -16.95
N ALA A 353 -1.46 -5.07 -16.11
CA ALA A 353 -0.39 -4.16 -16.53
C ALA A 353 0.79 -4.89 -17.18
N VAL A 354 0.84 -6.23 -17.20
CA VAL A 354 1.91 -6.96 -17.90
C VAL A 354 1.59 -7.09 -19.39
N PRO A 355 2.55 -6.71 -20.27
CA PRO A 355 2.36 -6.79 -21.70
C PRO A 355 2.16 -8.25 -22.15
N LEU A 356 1.43 -8.41 -23.24
CA LEU A 356 1.02 -9.70 -23.77
C LEU A 356 2.20 -10.50 -24.34
N GLU A 357 3.10 -9.79 -25.02
CA GLU A 357 4.39 -10.28 -25.51
C GLU A 357 5.43 -9.18 -25.29
N LEU A 358 6.71 -9.54 -25.16
CA LEU A 358 7.81 -8.58 -25.09
C LEU A 358 8.36 -8.37 -26.49
N VAL A 359 7.77 -7.45 -27.25
CA VAL A 359 8.13 -7.23 -28.66
C VAL A 359 8.98 -5.98 -28.80
N ASP A 360 8.71 -4.94 -28.02
CA ASP A 360 9.35 -3.63 -28.18
C ASP A 360 9.92 -3.02 -26.88
N GLU A 361 10.52 -1.83 -27.01
CA GLU A 361 11.07 -1.08 -25.87
C GLU A 361 9.96 -0.55 -24.95
N ASN A 362 8.76 -0.29 -25.47
CA ASN A 362 7.62 0.21 -24.68
C ASN A 362 7.13 -0.85 -23.68
N ASP A 363 7.14 -2.12 -24.07
CA ASP A 363 6.81 -3.24 -23.19
C ASP A 363 7.79 -3.34 -22.01
N ALA A 364 9.08 -3.09 -22.26
CA ALA A 364 10.10 -3.07 -21.22
C ALA A 364 9.91 -1.89 -20.24
N PHE A 365 9.51 -0.72 -20.75
CA PHE A 365 9.15 0.44 -19.92
C PHE A 365 7.93 0.15 -19.05
N ARG A 366 6.88 -0.45 -19.61
CA ARG A 366 5.66 -0.82 -18.89
C ARG A 366 5.93 -1.79 -17.73
N ILE A 367 6.78 -2.80 -17.97
CA ILE A 367 7.24 -3.68 -16.89
C ILE A 367 7.99 -2.87 -15.82
N TRP A 368 8.94 -2.03 -16.23
CA TRP A 368 9.74 -1.22 -15.31
C TRP A 368 8.89 -0.31 -14.41
N ASP A 369 7.91 0.39 -15.00
CA ASP A 369 7.01 1.27 -14.27
C ASP A 369 6.17 0.50 -13.26
N LYS A 370 5.61 -0.66 -13.66
CA LYS A 370 4.92 -1.56 -12.73
C LYS A 370 5.77 -1.89 -11.49
N ILE A 371 7.05 -2.27 -11.68
CA ILE A 371 7.92 -2.63 -10.56
C ILE A 371 8.22 -1.43 -9.66
N LYS A 372 8.43 -0.28 -10.27
CA LYS A 372 8.67 0.97 -9.56
C LYS A 372 7.44 1.32 -8.70
N THR A 373 6.25 1.23 -9.28
CA THR A 373 4.96 1.44 -8.60
C THR A 373 4.79 0.45 -7.44
N ASP A 374 4.92 -0.86 -7.70
CA ASP A 374 4.82 -1.91 -6.66
C ASP A 374 5.82 -1.67 -5.50
N SER A 375 7.06 -1.25 -5.82
CA SER A 375 8.10 -0.99 -4.82
C SER A 375 7.82 0.27 -3.99
N LEU A 376 7.38 1.35 -4.63
CA LEU A 376 7.06 2.62 -3.96
C LEU A 376 5.85 2.45 -3.04
N GLU A 377 4.81 1.78 -3.53
CA GLU A 377 3.62 1.50 -2.75
C GLU A 377 3.96 0.65 -1.52
N THR A 378 4.72 -0.43 -1.70
CA THR A 378 5.07 -1.30 -0.59
C THR A 378 5.94 -0.58 0.45
N LEU A 379 6.86 0.28 0.01
CA LEU A 379 7.67 1.10 0.91
C LEU A 379 6.81 2.10 1.69
N ALA A 380 5.83 2.72 1.03
CA ALA A 380 4.89 3.65 1.64
C ALA A 380 3.92 2.98 2.62
N ASP A 381 3.53 1.74 2.34
CA ASP A 381 2.75 0.91 3.25
C ASP A 381 3.54 0.56 4.53
N LEU A 382 4.87 0.39 4.42
CA LEU A 382 5.73 -0.04 5.53
C LEU A 382 6.28 1.11 6.38
N LEU A 383 6.68 2.22 5.76
CA LEU A 383 7.43 3.30 6.43
C LEU A 383 6.74 4.68 6.31
N PRO A 384 6.76 5.49 7.39
CA PRO A 384 7.18 5.16 8.76
C PRO A 384 6.06 4.50 9.59
N ASP A 385 4.84 4.37 9.07
CA ASP A 385 3.69 4.04 9.92
C ASP A 385 3.67 2.59 10.41
N SER A 386 3.47 1.63 9.52
CA SER A 386 3.20 0.24 9.92
C SER A 386 4.32 -0.38 10.77
N MET A 387 5.58 -0.12 10.41
CA MET A 387 6.74 -0.61 11.15
C MET A 387 6.96 0.10 12.48
N PHE A 388 6.95 1.44 12.51
CA PHE A 388 7.26 2.16 13.75
C PHE A 388 6.07 2.14 14.72
N GLN A 389 4.82 2.22 14.25
CA GLN A 389 3.65 2.09 15.12
C GLN A 389 3.55 0.70 15.74
N SER A 390 3.80 -0.38 15.00
CA SER A 390 3.77 -1.74 15.58
C SER A 390 4.86 -1.92 16.65
N LEU A 391 6.03 -1.32 16.45
CA LEU A 391 7.08 -1.24 17.47
C LEU A 391 6.64 -0.41 18.68
N LEU A 392 6.04 0.77 18.47
CA LEU A 392 5.52 1.61 19.54
C LEU A 392 4.43 0.91 20.36
N MET A 393 3.52 0.19 19.70
CA MET A 393 2.48 -0.63 20.35
C MET A 393 3.11 -1.70 21.25
N THR A 394 4.12 -2.40 20.72
CA THR A 394 4.84 -3.46 21.45
C THR A 394 5.61 -2.90 22.65
N LEU A 395 6.32 -1.79 22.47
CA LEU A 395 7.04 -1.10 23.55
C LEU A 395 6.09 -0.53 24.60
N HIS A 396 4.96 0.03 24.18
CA HIS A 396 3.93 0.52 25.10
C HIS A 396 3.37 -0.63 25.94
N LEU A 397 3.10 -1.79 25.34
CA LEU A 397 2.70 -2.99 26.08
C LEU A 397 3.79 -3.42 27.06
N MET A 398 5.06 -3.46 26.65
CA MET A 398 6.19 -3.81 27.51
C MET A 398 6.30 -2.92 28.75
N LEU A 399 6.20 -1.60 28.56
CA LEU A 399 6.32 -0.60 29.63
C LEU A 399 5.09 -0.56 30.54
N SER A 400 3.93 -0.98 30.03
CA SER A 400 2.67 -1.00 30.78
C SER A 400 2.42 -2.33 31.49
N TYR A 401 2.96 -3.45 30.99
CA TYR A 401 2.77 -4.81 31.50
C TYR A 401 3.84 -5.25 32.52
N HIS A 402 4.70 -4.35 33.01
CA HIS A 402 5.80 -4.72 33.90
C HIS A 402 5.26 -5.34 35.22
N PRO A 403 5.67 -6.57 35.62
CA PRO A 403 5.05 -7.35 36.70
C PRO A 403 5.14 -6.74 38.11
N TRP A 404 5.91 -5.65 38.28
CA TRP A 404 6.12 -4.97 39.55
C TRP A 404 4.99 -3.98 39.91
N VAL A 405 4.06 -3.71 39.00
CA VAL A 405 3.02 -2.68 39.18
C VAL A 405 1.72 -3.23 39.81
N GLY A 406 1.57 -4.55 39.96
CA GLY A 406 0.38 -5.13 40.59
C GLY A 406 -0.94 -4.89 39.84
N THR A 407 -0.90 -4.21 38.70
CA THR A 407 -2.05 -4.00 37.82
C THR A 407 -2.14 -5.16 36.85
N PHE A 408 -2.83 -6.22 37.26
CA PHE A 408 -3.40 -7.16 36.30
C PHE A 408 -4.34 -6.37 35.39
N PHE A 409 -3.96 -6.20 34.12
CA PHE A 409 -4.95 -5.81 33.12
C PHE A 409 -6.11 -6.82 33.21
N PRO A 410 -7.37 -6.39 33.12
CA PRO A 410 -8.45 -7.32 32.84
C PRO A 410 -8.04 -8.16 31.63
N PRO A 411 -8.21 -9.50 31.67
CA PRO A 411 -7.71 -10.39 30.62
C PRO A 411 -8.20 -9.97 29.22
N PHE A 412 -9.40 -9.38 29.15
CA PHE A 412 -9.97 -8.82 27.93
C PHE A 412 -9.16 -7.66 27.33
N THR A 413 -8.62 -6.76 28.16
CA THR A 413 -7.81 -5.62 27.72
C THR A 413 -6.47 -6.08 27.17
N LEU A 414 -5.84 -7.08 27.80
CA LEU A 414 -4.60 -7.68 27.31
C LEU A 414 -4.82 -8.39 25.96
N ILE A 415 -5.90 -9.19 25.86
CA ILE A 415 -6.27 -9.88 24.61
C ILE A 415 -6.49 -8.87 23.48
N ASN A 416 -7.18 -7.76 23.74
CA ASN A 416 -7.40 -6.73 22.72
C ASN A 416 -6.09 -6.08 22.26
N LYS A 417 -5.19 -5.72 23.18
CA LYS A 417 -3.89 -5.15 22.83
C LYS A 417 -3.05 -6.12 22.00
N LEU A 418 -3.03 -7.40 22.38
CA LEU A 418 -2.33 -8.44 21.62
C LEU A 418 -2.94 -8.63 20.24
N PHE A 419 -4.27 -8.70 20.14
CA PHE A 419 -4.97 -8.78 18.87
C PHE A 419 -4.59 -7.61 17.94
N SER A 420 -4.61 -6.37 18.45
CA SER A 420 -4.19 -5.19 17.69
C SER A 420 -2.74 -5.28 17.21
N ILE A 421 -1.82 -5.74 18.06
CA ILE A 421 -0.41 -5.92 17.69
C ILE A 421 -0.27 -7.01 16.61
N PHE A 422 -0.96 -8.14 16.76
CA PHE A 422 -0.91 -9.22 15.76
C PHE A 422 -1.53 -8.80 14.42
N CYS A 423 -2.63 -8.06 14.41
CA CYS A 423 -3.19 -7.50 13.18
C CYS A 423 -2.23 -6.52 12.50
N ALA A 424 -1.60 -5.62 13.26
CA ALA A 424 -0.62 -4.68 12.73
C ALA A 424 0.62 -5.40 12.18
N LEU A 425 1.14 -6.41 12.89
CA LEU A 425 2.26 -7.23 12.44
C LEU A 425 1.90 -8.07 11.22
N ALA A 426 0.72 -8.69 11.17
CA ALA A 426 0.29 -9.47 10.02
C ALA A 426 0.25 -8.63 8.73
N SER A 427 -0.26 -7.39 8.81
CA SER A 427 -0.22 -6.43 7.70
C SER A 427 1.22 -6.10 7.30
N VAL A 428 2.13 -5.89 8.25
CA VAL A 428 3.57 -5.69 7.99
C VAL A 428 4.21 -6.89 7.30
N PHE A 429 4.03 -8.10 7.82
CA PHE A 429 4.60 -9.32 7.23
C PHE A 429 4.07 -9.58 5.83
N LEU A 430 2.79 -9.30 5.59
CA LEU A 430 2.21 -9.40 4.26
C LEU A 430 2.90 -8.45 3.28
N SER A 431 3.09 -7.17 3.64
CA SER A 431 3.80 -6.20 2.80
C SER A 431 5.31 -6.51 2.64
N ILE A 432 5.94 -7.17 3.62
CA ILE A 432 7.32 -7.65 3.47
C ILE A 432 7.38 -8.84 2.51
N ALA A 433 6.44 -9.78 2.62
CA ALA A 433 6.34 -10.93 1.73
C ALA A 433 6.20 -10.47 0.27
N THR A 434 5.34 -9.48 0.00
CA THR A 434 5.22 -8.90 -1.35
C THR A 434 6.53 -8.28 -1.86
N MET A 435 7.33 -7.60 -1.02
CA MET A 435 8.66 -7.12 -1.44
C MET A 435 9.63 -8.24 -1.79
N VAL A 436 9.59 -9.35 -1.03
CA VAL A 436 10.47 -10.50 -1.24
C VAL A 436 10.06 -11.25 -2.50
N ASP A 437 8.76 -11.39 -2.74
CA ASP A 437 8.19 -12.06 -3.93
C ASP A 437 8.50 -11.32 -5.24
N LEU A 438 8.91 -10.05 -5.19
CA LEU A 438 9.42 -9.33 -6.37
C LEU A 438 10.77 -9.88 -6.89
N ASP A 439 11.42 -10.81 -6.16
CA ASP A 439 12.65 -11.56 -6.51
C ASP A 439 13.79 -10.72 -7.13
N ARG A 440 13.94 -9.48 -6.62
CA ARG A 440 15.01 -8.56 -7.04
C ARG A 440 15.98 -8.32 -5.90
N ARG A 441 17.26 -8.18 -6.22
CA ARG A 441 18.33 -8.01 -5.21
C ARG A 441 18.09 -6.84 -4.26
N LEU A 442 17.58 -5.71 -4.77
CA LEU A 442 17.33 -4.52 -3.94
C LEU A 442 16.06 -4.68 -3.09
N THR A 443 14.96 -5.18 -3.66
CA THR A 443 13.71 -5.38 -2.91
C THR A 443 13.85 -6.50 -1.89
N MET A 444 14.59 -7.57 -2.20
CA MET A 444 14.96 -8.61 -1.24
C MET A 444 15.85 -8.08 -0.11
N LEU A 445 16.83 -7.22 -0.41
CA LEU A 445 17.68 -6.62 0.62
C LEU A 445 16.85 -5.73 1.57
N VAL A 446 16.01 -4.87 1.00
CA VAL A 446 15.11 -3.99 1.76
C VAL A 446 14.10 -4.82 2.56
N GLY A 447 13.46 -5.81 1.93
CA GLY A 447 12.53 -6.75 2.58
C GLY A 447 13.19 -7.53 3.70
N GLY A 448 14.42 -8.00 3.53
CA GLY A 448 15.19 -8.69 4.57
C GLY A 448 15.55 -7.80 5.76
N ILE A 449 15.91 -6.53 5.50
CA ILE A 449 16.11 -5.53 6.56
C ILE A 449 14.82 -5.29 7.32
N LEU A 450 13.70 -5.07 6.62
CA LEU A 450 12.39 -4.85 7.23
C LEU A 450 11.90 -6.07 8.01
N LEU A 451 12.17 -7.28 7.50
CA LEU A 451 11.90 -8.53 8.19
C LEU A 451 12.68 -8.63 9.50
N ALA A 452 13.97 -8.28 9.49
CA ALA A 452 14.78 -8.24 10.70
C ALA A 452 14.18 -7.28 11.74
N PHE A 453 13.72 -6.09 11.32
CA PHE A 453 13.01 -5.17 12.22
C PHE A 453 11.68 -5.74 12.73
N ALA A 454 10.89 -6.40 11.89
CA ALA A 454 9.62 -7.02 12.31
C ALA A 454 9.84 -8.16 13.31
N MET A 455 10.91 -8.94 13.13
CA MET A 455 11.31 -10.00 14.05
C MET A 455 11.74 -9.46 15.43
N VAL A 456 12.28 -8.24 15.50
CA VAL A 456 12.54 -7.57 16.80
C VAL A 456 11.24 -7.36 17.58
N ASN A 457 10.14 -6.96 16.92
CA ASN A 457 8.83 -6.83 17.59
C ASN A 457 8.35 -8.16 18.15
N ILE A 458 8.44 -9.24 17.37
CA ILE A 458 8.09 -10.59 17.83
C ILE A 458 8.96 -10.99 19.03
N GLY A 459 10.28 -10.78 18.94
CA GLY A 459 11.20 -11.08 20.04
C GLY A 459 10.86 -10.32 21.33
N MET A 460 10.45 -9.05 21.23
CA MET A 460 9.99 -8.25 22.37
C MET A 460 8.70 -8.80 22.97
N LEU A 461 7.73 -9.23 22.15
CA LEU A 461 6.51 -9.88 22.64
C LEU A 461 6.83 -11.16 23.41
N PHE A 462 7.68 -12.03 22.86
CA PHE A 462 8.13 -13.22 23.56
C PHE A 462 8.84 -12.89 24.87
N TYR A 463 9.69 -11.87 24.90
CA TYR A 463 10.36 -11.42 26.12
C TYR A 463 9.36 -10.98 27.20
N ILE A 464 8.30 -10.23 26.84
CA ILE A 464 7.27 -9.80 27.79
C ILE A 464 6.62 -11.01 28.49
N PHE A 465 6.27 -12.05 27.73
CA PHE A 465 5.61 -13.23 28.30
C PHE A 465 6.57 -14.22 28.97
N ALA A 466 7.77 -14.39 28.42
CA ALA A 466 8.78 -15.30 28.97
C ALA A 466 9.38 -14.76 30.29
N CYS A 467 9.70 -13.47 30.36
CA CYS A 467 10.20 -12.86 31.59
C CYS A 467 9.09 -12.49 32.59
N GLY A 468 7.84 -12.33 32.13
CA GLY A 468 6.67 -12.17 33.00
C GLY A 468 6.36 -13.41 33.85
N GLY A 469 6.78 -14.60 33.41
CA GLY A 469 6.61 -15.87 34.14
C GLY A 469 7.82 -16.33 34.96
N PHE A 470 8.94 -15.59 34.96
CA PHE A 470 10.21 -16.02 35.56
C PHE A 470 10.70 -15.14 36.73
N CYS A 471 9.84 -14.27 37.25
CA CYS A 471 10.08 -13.53 38.49
C CYS A 471 9.05 -13.95 39.55
N GLU A 472 9.12 -15.22 39.97
CA GLU A 472 8.82 -15.59 41.36
C GLU A 472 10.12 -15.63 42.16
#